data_AF-A0A3B0MSE5-F1
#
_entry.id   AF-A0A3B0MSE5-F1
#
_cell.length_a   1.000
_cell.length_b   1.000
_cell.length_c   1.000
_cell.angle_alpha   90.00
_cell.angle_beta   90.00
_cell.angle_gamma   90.00
#
_symmetry.space_group_name_H-M   'P 1'
#
loop_
_entity.id
_entity.type
_entity.pdbx_description
1 polymer ?
#
loop_
_entity_poly.entity_id
_entity_poly.type
_entity_poly.pdbx_seq_one_letter_code
_entity_poly.pdbx_strand_id
1 'polypeptide(L)'
;MTTCRGLLHFSKALHSSLGPNTWHNLGKFASGGSSYQESQWNLLKGFDSNVSGVIDGTKDNPELLDWSVWDDRISHKNILAHMKKTYTNTMKTLDDALASRNSPEYLNEGWETYDSVIKTCADATEAADKIISDGIKALWISQHNPPTWKVDTNEWLESDQYWQAFVEKHAMYSQSGTSNDPESPSEIESVKSKWNVNMFKFNERTDTPMLYDYMYHNPSWEYYDINRRQFFEHLEYFLLRTGEDFRNFPDVPKWKWLTHLEDLRFKQFSVEMRRKMAKQLQKAARFEKTDLGAGEHESEEDCNMQLLMNERGQLESVLSNLLAGFAFLTDPLVPVENAFQLNYVLSKDNYQAHQMTKVFSLGNHLPYLYVLPYSTNGAHKGENTSENSQVNRNEHESVLNDVVNGPMSCFYNLIDYMNLSGFKVNPSFSTRLQLKCQVIHERGPNWIKLPGERTYDSFLRRLRYDDPLRPMLEEYVQDLKLRLKDAKEIPPSQWHKALQKLKEIQMERDNLLSKTQSTESQQEFTLTSEELTELSETDQLLFKDSDGNKMDSTTTSLL
;
A
#
# COMPACT_ATOMS: atom_id res chain seq x y z
N MET A 1 -10.17 -51.74 -24.92
CA MET A 1 -10.21 -52.23 -26.32
C MET A 1 -10.88 -51.28 -27.32
N THR A 2 -11.79 -50.39 -26.89
CA THR A 2 -12.48 -49.43 -27.77
C THR A 2 -11.62 -48.22 -28.18
N THR A 3 -10.65 -47.81 -27.36
CA THR A 3 -9.75 -46.67 -27.60
C THR A 3 -8.59 -46.98 -28.54
N CYS A 4 -8.01 -48.20 -28.49
CA CYS A 4 -6.97 -48.64 -29.43
C CYS A 4 -7.48 -48.77 -30.88
N ARG A 5 -8.76 -49.11 -31.07
CA ARG A 5 -9.38 -49.16 -32.41
C ARG A 5 -9.54 -47.79 -33.04
N GLY A 6 -9.74 -46.73 -32.26
CA GLY A 6 -9.84 -45.35 -32.76
C GLY A 6 -8.51 -44.81 -33.27
N LEU A 7 -7.42 -44.99 -32.51
CA LEU A 7 -6.07 -44.53 -32.88
C LEU A 7 -5.50 -45.29 -34.10
N LEU A 8 -5.73 -46.61 -34.19
CA LEU A 8 -5.36 -47.40 -35.38
C LEU A 8 -6.19 -47.02 -36.62
N HIS A 9 -7.41 -46.48 -36.45
CA HIS A 9 -8.22 -45.99 -37.56
C HIS A 9 -7.69 -44.65 -38.09
N PHE A 10 -7.20 -43.77 -37.21
CA PHE A 10 -6.58 -42.50 -37.60
C PHE A 10 -5.22 -42.71 -38.28
N SER A 11 -4.37 -43.61 -37.79
CA SER A 11 -3.09 -43.91 -38.45
C SER A 11 -3.27 -44.61 -39.81
N LYS A 12 -4.23 -45.54 -39.92
CA LYS A 12 -4.58 -46.15 -41.22
C LYS A 12 -5.21 -45.16 -42.19
N ALA A 13 -6.04 -44.21 -41.73
CA ALA A 13 -6.61 -43.17 -42.59
C ALA A 13 -5.56 -42.15 -43.07
N LEU A 14 -4.53 -41.86 -42.26
CA LEU A 14 -3.40 -41.04 -42.67
C LEU A 14 -2.51 -41.76 -43.70
N HIS A 15 -2.19 -43.04 -43.47
CA HIS A 15 -1.40 -43.86 -44.40
C HIS A 15 -2.14 -44.21 -45.70
N SER A 16 -3.47 -44.43 -45.67
CA SER A 16 -4.25 -44.74 -46.87
C SER A 16 -4.62 -43.51 -47.72
N SER A 17 -4.33 -42.29 -47.25
CA SER A 17 -4.58 -41.04 -47.99
C SER A 17 -3.35 -40.50 -48.73
N LEU A 18 -2.22 -41.21 -48.68
CA LEU A 18 -1.03 -40.91 -49.48
C LEU A 18 -1.27 -41.37 -50.91
N GLY A 19 -1.95 -40.53 -51.69
CA GLY A 19 -1.80 -40.51 -53.14
C GLY A 19 -0.34 -40.22 -53.54
N PRO A 20 0.00 -40.16 -54.84
CA PRO A 20 1.38 -39.98 -55.29
C PRO A 20 2.07 -38.83 -54.54
N ASN A 21 3.28 -39.07 -54.02
CA ASN A 21 4.10 -38.15 -53.23
C ASN A 21 4.20 -36.78 -53.93
N THR A 22 3.29 -35.89 -53.58
CA THR A 22 3.16 -34.55 -54.15
C THR A 22 3.09 -33.56 -53.00
N TRP A 23 3.92 -32.52 -53.08
CA TRP A 23 4.08 -31.52 -52.01
C TRP A 23 2.74 -30.81 -51.67
N HIS A 24 1.78 -30.79 -52.60
CA HIS A 24 0.43 -30.23 -52.39
C HIS A 24 -0.34 -30.87 -51.20
N ASN A 25 -0.03 -32.11 -50.82
CA ASN A 25 -0.67 -32.81 -49.70
C ASN A 25 -0.08 -32.47 -48.32
N LEU A 26 1.03 -31.72 -48.27
CA LEU A 26 1.68 -31.32 -47.01
C LEU A 26 0.85 -30.34 -46.17
N GLY A 27 -0.21 -29.76 -46.75
CA GLY A 27 -1.09 -28.82 -46.06
C GLY A 27 -1.75 -29.37 -44.80
N LYS A 28 -1.94 -30.68 -44.72
CA LYS A 28 -2.49 -31.35 -43.52
C LYS A 28 -1.60 -31.19 -42.29
N PHE A 29 -0.28 -31.03 -42.48
CA PHE A 29 0.70 -30.82 -41.41
C PHE A 29 0.86 -29.34 -41.06
N ALA A 30 0.49 -28.42 -41.96
CA ALA A 30 0.52 -26.98 -41.71
C ALA A 30 -0.74 -26.48 -40.96
N SER A 31 -1.90 -27.10 -41.20
CA SER A 31 -3.20 -26.70 -40.64
C SER A 31 -3.42 -27.00 -39.14
N GLY A 32 -2.40 -27.51 -38.44
CA GLY A 32 -2.46 -27.80 -36.99
C GLY A 32 -1.41 -27.05 -36.15
N GLY A 33 -0.65 -26.14 -36.77
CA GLY A 33 0.46 -25.41 -36.16
C GLY A 33 0.12 -23.96 -35.80
N SER A 34 1.10 -23.06 -35.99
CA SER A 34 0.92 -21.63 -35.74
C SER A 34 0.11 -20.94 -36.85
N SER A 35 -0.74 -19.98 -36.50
CA SER A 35 -1.53 -19.18 -37.47
C SER A 35 -0.66 -18.52 -38.56
N TYR A 36 0.58 -18.17 -38.21
CA TYR A 36 1.57 -17.66 -39.15
C TYR A 36 1.95 -18.69 -40.23
N GLN A 37 2.25 -19.94 -39.86
CA GLN A 37 2.59 -21.01 -40.82
C GLN A 37 1.43 -21.33 -41.75
N GLU A 38 0.20 -21.34 -41.24
CA GLU A 38 -1.00 -21.55 -42.05
C GLU A 38 -1.20 -20.43 -43.08
N SER A 39 -0.95 -19.17 -42.70
CA SER A 39 -1.02 -18.03 -43.62
C SER A 39 0.01 -18.12 -44.75
N GLN A 40 1.26 -18.49 -44.43
CA GLN A 40 2.34 -18.64 -45.42
C GLN A 40 2.07 -19.81 -46.38
N TRP A 41 1.52 -20.91 -45.87
CA TRP A 41 1.11 -22.05 -46.69
C TRP A 41 0.00 -21.69 -47.70
N ASN A 42 -0.98 -20.89 -47.27
CA ASN A 42 -2.05 -20.41 -48.15
C ASN A 42 -1.53 -19.45 -49.22
N LEU A 43 -0.55 -18.60 -48.90
CA LEU A 43 0.13 -17.74 -49.88
C LEU A 43 0.87 -18.56 -50.94
N LEU A 44 1.64 -19.57 -50.52
CA LEU A 44 2.36 -20.47 -51.44
C LEU A 44 1.40 -21.18 -52.41
N LYS A 45 0.28 -21.69 -51.91
CA LYS A 45 -0.77 -22.29 -52.74
C LYS A 45 -1.40 -21.29 -53.72
N GLY A 46 -1.63 -20.06 -53.26
CA GLY A 46 -2.13 -18.98 -54.11
C GLY A 46 -1.17 -18.65 -55.26
N PHE A 47 0.13 -18.56 -54.98
CA PHE A 47 1.15 -18.32 -56.01
C PHE A 47 1.24 -19.46 -57.02
N ASP A 48 1.25 -20.72 -56.56
CA ASP A 48 1.31 -21.89 -57.43
C ASP A 48 0.08 -22.01 -58.35
N SER A 49 -1.13 -21.75 -57.82
CA SER A 49 -2.35 -21.70 -58.63
C SER A 49 -2.31 -20.57 -59.67
N ASN A 50 -1.72 -19.42 -59.34
CA ASN A 50 -1.57 -18.31 -60.28
C ASN A 50 -0.57 -18.66 -61.39
N VAL A 51 0.57 -19.28 -61.05
CA VAL A 51 1.57 -19.71 -62.04
C VAL A 51 0.98 -20.76 -62.97
N SER A 52 0.32 -21.78 -62.43
CA SER A 52 -0.33 -22.82 -63.23
C SER A 52 -1.40 -22.23 -64.15
N GLY A 53 -2.23 -21.32 -63.64
CA GLY A 53 -3.24 -20.62 -64.45
C GLY A 53 -2.64 -19.73 -65.56
N VAL A 54 -1.48 -19.11 -65.33
CA VAL A 54 -0.77 -18.34 -66.37
C VAL A 54 -0.21 -19.27 -67.44
N ILE A 55 0.43 -20.37 -67.05
CA ILE A 55 1.00 -21.36 -67.99
C ILE A 55 -0.10 -21.96 -68.86
N ASP A 56 -1.20 -22.42 -68.24
CA ASP A 56 -2.35 -22.99 -68.96
C ASP A 56 -3.08 -21.96 -69.84
N GLY A 57 -2.99 -20.68 -69.48
CA GLY A 57 -3.58 -19.57 -70.24
C GLY A 57 -2.74 -19.12 -71.46
N THR A 58 -1.44 -19.42 -71.48
CA THR A 58 -0.57 -19.14 -72.63
C THR A 58 -0.72 -20.20 -73.72
N LYS A 59 -1.11 -19.79 -74.94
CA LYS A 59 -1.14 -20.68 -76.11
C LYS A 59 0.30 -20.98 -76.58
N ASP A 60 0.60 -22.25 -76.86
CA ASP A 60 1.92 -22.71 -77.33
C ASP A 60 2.40 -22.04 -78.64
N ASN A 61 1.49 -21.49 -79.44
CA ASN A 61 1.81 -20.76 -80.68
C ASN A 61 1.14 -19.36 -80.67
N PRO A 62 1.90 -18.27 -80.49
CA PRO A 62 1.34 -16.93 -80.55
C PRO A 62 0.91 -16.58 -81.99
N GLU A 63 -0.21 -15.86 -82.13
CA GLU A 63 -0.64 -15.31 -83.43
C GLU A 63 0.36 -14.24 -83.88
N LEU A 64 1.23 -14.62 -84.81
CA LEU A 64 2.19 -13.70 -85.43
C LEU A 64 1.44 -12.67 -86.29
N LEU A 65 1.75 -11.39 -86.08
CA LEU A 65 1.10 -10.31 -86.81
C LEU A 65 1.56 -10.30 -88.27
N ASP A 66 0.62 -10.44 -89.20
CA ASP A 66 0.90 -10.38 -90.64
C ASP A 66 1.01 -8.92 -91.10
N TRP A 67 2.25 -8.45 -91.26
CA TRP A 67 2.56 -7.09 -91.67
C TRP A 67 2.21 -6.77 -93.13
N SER A 68 2.00 -7.78 -93.98
CA SER A 68 1.71 -7.57 -95.41
C SER A 68 0.34 -6.89 -95.61
N VAL A 69 -0.66 -7.32 -94.84
CA VAL A 69 -2.02 -6.76 -94.86
C VAL A 69 -2.03 -5.27 -94.50
N TRP A 70 -1.14 -4.85 -93.60
CA TRP A 70 -1.08 -3.47 -93.11
C TRP A 70 -0.26 -2.54 -94.02
N ASP A 71 0.72 -3.10 -94.74
CA ASP A 71 1.56 -2.36 -95.70
C ASP A 71 0.75 -1.88 -96.92
N ASP A 72 -0.28 -2.64 -97.30
CA ASP A 72 -1.19 -2.30 -98.39
C ASP A 72 -2.26 -1.27 -97.98
N ARG A 73 -2.65 -1.26 -96.70
CA ARG A 73 -3.77 -0.43 -96.20
C ARG A 73 -3.36 0.95 -95.71
N ILE A 74 -2.11 1.14 -95.28
CA ILE A 74 -1.66 2.38 -94.64
C ILE A 74 -0.85 3.23 -95.62
N SER A 75 -1.25 4.48 -95.80
CA SER A 75 -0.59 5.44 -96.71
C SER A 75 0.73 5.99 -96.16
N HIS A 76 0.88 6.11 -94.83
CA HIS A 76 2.10 6.60 -94.18
C HIS A 76 3.12 5.48 -93.90
N LYS A 77 3.79 5.02 -94.95
CA LYS A 77 4.70 3.86 -94.91
C LYS A 77 5.91 4.03 -93.98
N ASN A 78 6.35 5.27 -93.74
CA ASN A 78 7.55 5.56 -92.94
C ASN A 78 7.38 5.16 -91.45
N ILE A 79 6.19 5.41 -90.89
CA ILE A 79 5.87 5.11 -89.48
C ILE A 79 5.62 3.60 -89.33
N LEU A 80 4.93 2.99 -90.29
CA LEU A 80 4.67 1.55 -90.29
C LEU A 80 5.97 0.74 -90.39
N ALA A 81 6.91 1.15 -91.23
CA ALA A 81 8.23 0.53 -91.32
C ALA A 81 9.01 0.65 -90.01
N HIS A 82 8.93 1.79 -89.32
CA HIS A 82 9.53 1.96 -88.00
C HIS A 82 8.85 1.05 -86.95
N MET A 83 7.52 0.98 -86.91
CA MET A 83 6.79 0.08 -86.00
C MET A 83 7.12 -1.40 -86.24
N LYS A 84 7.16 -1.84 -87.50
CA LYS A 84 7.57 -3.20 -87.87
C LYS A 84 9.00 -3.50 -87.40
N LYS A 85 9.92 -2.54 -87.58
CA LYS A 85 11.31 -2.67 -87.12
C LYS A 85 11.39 -2.73 -85.60
N THR A 86 10.63 -1.91 -84.87
CA THR A 86 10.58 -1.96 -83.40
C THR A 86 10.00 -3.28 -82.93
N TYR A 87 8.87 -3.73 -83.48
CA TYR A 87 8.23 -5.00 -83.12
C TYR A 87 9.15 -6.21 -83.37
N THR A 88 9.79 -6.27 -84.54
CA THR A 88 10.70 -7.36 -84.87
C THR A 88 11.98 -7.32 -84.02
N ASN A 89 12.49 -6.14 -83.68
CA ASN A 89 13.62 -6.00 -82.75
C ASN A 89 13.23 -6.43 -81.33
N THR A 90 12.04 -6.05 -80.83
CA THR A 90 11.56 -6.47 -79.51
C THR A 90 11.30 -7.97 -79.46
N MET A 91 10.74 -8.55 -80.53
CA MET A 91 10.52 -9.99 -80.61
C MET A 91 11.85 -10.74 -80.64
N LYS A 92 12.83 -10.27 -81.42
CA LYS A 92 14.19 -10.84 -81.41
C LYS A 92 14.83 -10.76 -80.04
N THR A 93 14.71 -9.65 -79.32
CA THR A 93 15.26 -9.57 -77.95
C THR A 93 14.55 -10.51 -76.97
N LEU A 94 13.24 -10.77 -77.17
CA LEU A 94 12.50 -11.75 -76.36
C LEU A 94 12.89 -13.19 -76.73
N ASP A 95 13.03 -13.50 -78.01
CA ASP A 95 13.48 -14.80 -78.50
C ASP A 95 14.94 -15.08 -78.05
N ASP A 96 15.81 -14.08 -78.11
CA ASP A 96 17.19 -14.14 -77.59
C ASP A 96 17.19 -14.35 -76.08
N ALA A 97 16.28 -13.70 -75.33
CA ALA A 97 16.12 -13.89 -73.88
C ALA A 97 15.55 -15.28 -73.51
N LEU A 98 14.61 -15.80 -74.30
CA LEU A 98 14.07 -17.16 -74.15
C LEU A 98 15.10 -18.24 -74.49
N ALA A 99 15.93 -17.99 -75.51
CA ALA A 99 17.03 -18.87 -75.92
C ALA A 99 18.19 -18.85 -74.91
N SER A 100 18.46 -17.70 -74.28
CA SER A 100 19.41 -17.58 -73.17
C SER A 100 18.82 -18.20 -71.90
N ARG A 101 18.84 -19.53 -71.79
CA ARG A 101 18.50 -20.27 -70.56
C ARG A 101 19.60 -20.16 -69.49
N ASN A 102 20.04 -18.95 -69.16
CA ASN A 102 20.90 -18.75 -68.01
C ASN A 102 20.01 -18.69 -66.77
N SER A 103 20.00 -19.78 -65.99
CA SER A 103 19.39 -19.77 -64.66
C SER A 103 20.09 -18.71 -63.82
N PRO A 104 19.36 -17.75 -63.25
CA PRO A 104 19.99 -16.71 -62.45
C PRO A 104 20.61 -17.29 -61.16
N GLU A 105 21.85 -16.87 -60.82
CA GLU A 105 22.63 -17.39 -59.68
C GLU A 105 21.91 -17.24 -58.32
N TYR A 106 21.03 -16.25 -58.15
CA TYR A 106 20.29 -16.02 -56.90
C TYR A 106 19.33 -17.17 -56.54
N LEU A 107 19.04 -18.10 -57.45
CA LEU A 107 18.20 -19.27 -57.16
C LEU A 107 18.92 -20.27 -56.22
N ASN A 108 20.25 -20.25 -56.16
CA ASN A 108 21.03 -21.17 -55.31
C ASN A 108 20.87 -20.86 -53.80
N GLU A 109 20.66 -19.58 -53.43
CA GLU A 109 20.47 -19.17 -52.03
C GLU A 109 19.18 -19.74 -51.42
N GLY A 110 18.13 -19.95 -52.23
CA GLY A 110 16.87 -20.55 -51.78
C GLY A 110 16.97 -22.05 -51.48
N TRP A 111 17.82 -22.78 -52.21
CA TRP A 111 17.96 -24.24 -52.07
C TRP A 111 18.67 -24.64 -50.77
N GLU A 112 19.61 -23.84 -50.26
CA GLU A 112 20.25 -24.10 -48.97
C GLU A 112 19.23 -24.05 -47.81
N THR A 113 18.29 -23.11 -47.86
CA THR A 113 17.22 -23.02 -46.87
C THR A 113 16.27 -24.22 -46.96
N TYR A 114 15.96 -24.68 -48.16
CA TYR A 114 15.14 -25.87 -48.40
C TYR A 114 15.81 -27.14 -47.85
N ASP A 115 17.11 -27.33 -48.08
CA ASP A 115 17.88 -28.46 -47.55
C ASP A 115 17.93 -28.45 -46.01
N SER A 116 18.01 -27.27 -45.40
CA SER A 116 17.96 -27.12 -43.94
C SER A 116 16.59 -27.52 -43.35
N VAL A 117 15.51 -27.21 -44.07
CA VAL A 117 14.13 -27.58 -43.68
C VAL A 117 13.92 -29.08 -43.84
N ILE A 118 14.47 -29.71 -44.87
CA ILE A 118 14.43 -31.17 -45.03
C ILE A 118 15.10 -31.87 -43.85
N LYS A 119 16.29 -31.41 -43.43
CA LYS A 119 16.98 -31.97 -42.27
C LYS A 119 16.15 -31.82 -40.99
N THR A 120 15.61 -30.64 -40.75
CA THR A 120 14.76 -30.37 -39.58
C THR A 120 13.50 -31.24 -39.58
N CYS A 121 12.88 -31.44 -40.75
CA CYS A 121 11.73 -32.33 -40.90
C CYS A 121 12.13 -33.79 -40.60
N ALA A 122 13.27 -34.24 -41.10
CA ALA A 122 13.80 -35.59 -40.84
C ALA A 122 14.06 -35.81 -39.33
N ASP A 123 14.72 -34.86 -38.66
CA ASP A 123 14.99 -34.94 -37.22
C ASP A 123 13.69 -34.96 -36.40
N ALA A 124 12.70 -34.16 -36.78
CA ALA A 124 11.39 -34.14 -36.14
C ALA A 124 10.63 -35.46 -36.35
N THR A 125 10.71 -36.06 -37.54
CA THR A 125 10.12 -37.38 -37.80
C THR A 125 10.81 -38.47 -37.00
N GLU A 126 12.14 -38.44 -36.88
CA GLU A 126 12.89 -39.41 -36.07
C GLU A 126 12.52 -39.31 -34.58
N ALA A 127 12.40 -38.09 -34.06
CA ALA A 127 11.95 -37.87 -32.68
C ALA A 127 10.51 -38.35 -32.45
N ALA A 128 9.60 -38.08 -33.40
CA ALA A 128 8.23 -38.56 -33.34
C ALA A 128 8.15 -40.09 -33.39
N ASP A 129 8.89 -40.73 -34.29
CA ASP A 129 8.97 -42.18 -34.42
C ASP A 129 9.54 -42.82 -33.15
N LYS A 130 10.50 -42.17 -32.49
CA LYS A 130 11.02 -42.63 -31.19
C LYS A 130 9.95 -42.60 -30.11
N ILE A 131 9.18 -41.51 -29.99
CA ILE A 131 8.08 -41.41 -29.01
C ILE A 131 7.01 -42.48 -29.28
N ILE A 132 6.66 -42.68 -30.55
CA ILE A 132 5.69 -43.71 -30.94
C ILE A 132 6.25 -45.11 -30.62
N SER A 133 7.52 -45.36 -30.92
CA SER A 133 8.20 -46.62 -30.60
C SER A 133 8.21 -46.89 -29.10
N ASP A 134 8.56 -45.89 -28.28
CA ASP A 134 8.60 -46.02 -26.82
C ASP A 134 7.19 -46.19 -26.23
N GLY A 135 6.19 -45.53 -26.80
CA GLY A 135 4.77 -45.77 -26.47
C GLY A 135 4.32 -47.19 -26.81
N ILE A 136 4.73 -47.73 -27.97
CA ILE A 136 4.45 -49.12 -28.35
C ILE A 136 5.13 -50.09 -27.38
N LYS A 137 6.40 -49.84 -27.02
CA LYS A 137 7.12 -50.64 -26.02
C LYS A 137 6.40 -50.62 -24.67
N ALA A 138 5.96 -49.46 -24.19
CA ALA A 138 5.23 -49.32 -22.94
C ALA A 138 3.89 -50.09 -22.95
N LEU A 139 3.14 -50.03 -24.05
CA LEU A 139 1.91 -50.80 -24.21
C LEU A 139 2.19 -52.31 -24.25
N TRP A 140 3.25 -52.71 -24.95
CA TRP A 140 3.67 -54.11 -25.00
C TRP A 140 4.03 -54.63 -23.60
N ILE A 141 4.85 -53.89 -22.85
CA ILE A 141 5.20 -54.21 -21.45
C ILE A 141 3.93 -54.31 -20.60
N SER A 142 3.04 -53.32 -20.66
CA SER A 142 1.80 -53.33 -19.88
C SER A 142 0.87 -54.51 -20.17
N GLN A 143 0.84 -55.03 -21.40
CA GLN A 143 0.03 -56.20 -21.76
C GLN A 143 0.67 -57.53 -21.33
N HIS A 144 2.00 -57.57 -21.24
CA HIS A 144 2.74 -58.77 -20.86
C HIS A 144 3.05 -58.83 -19.37
N ASN A 145 2.84 -57.73 -18.64
CA ASN A 145 2.94 -57.73 -17.19
C ASN A 145 1.89 -58.66 -16.56
N PRO A 146 2.28 -59.51 -15.58
CA PRO A 146 1.31 -60.25 -14.78
C PRO A 146 0.37 -59.29 -14.03
N PRO A 147 -0.83 -59.73 -13.64
CA PRO A 147 -1.71 -58.93 -12.78
C PRO A 147 -0.97 -58.54 -11.50
N THR A 148 -0.95 -57.24 -11.17
CA THR A 148 -0.13 -56.68 -10.08
C THR A 148 -0.37 -57.33 -8.72
N TRP A 149 -1.61 -57.76 -8.43
CA TRP A 149 -1.97 -58.45 -7.20
C TRP A 149 -1.49 -59.91 -7.11
N LYS A 150 -0.97 -60.50 -8.20
CA LYS A 150 -0.36 -61.83 -8.22
C LYS A 150 1.17 -61.80 -8.13
N VAL A 151 1.78 -60.63 -8.32
CA VAL A 151 3.22 -60.44 -8.20
C VAL A 151 3.57 -60.38 -6.71
N ASP A 152 4.70 -60.96 -6.34
CA ASP A 152 5.19 -60.82 -4.97
C ASP A 152 5.56 -59.35 -4.68
N THR A 153 5.17 -58.85 -3.51
CA THR A 153 5.37 -57.44 -3.16
C THR A 153 6.84 -57.08 -3.06
N ASN A 154 7.69 -58.01 -2.60
CA ASN A 154 9.13 -57.76 -2.52
C ASN A 154 9.77 -57.79 -3.92
N GLU A 155 9.36 -58.70 -4.81
CA GLU A 155 9.80 -58.70 -6.21
C GLU A 155 9.40 -57.41 -6.94
N TRP A 156 8.18 -56.90 -6.71
CA TRP A 156 7.74 -55.62 -7.27
C TRP A 156 8.58 -54.45 -6.73
N LEU A 157 8.78 -54.40 -5.40
CA LEU A 157 9.57 -53.34 -4.78
C LEU A 157 11.04 -53.40 -5.23
N GLU A 158 11.64 -54.59 -5.38
CA GLU A 158 12.98 -54.78 -5.94
C GLU A 158 13.11 -54.23 -7.38
N SER A 159 12.05 -54.38 -8.18
CA SER A 159 12.00 -53.86 -9.55
C SER A 159 11.87 -52.33 -9.63
N ASP A 160 11.27 -51.69 -8.61
CA ASP A 160 10.98 -50.25 -8.62
C ASP A 160 11.86 -49.48 -7.63
N GLN A 161 12.90 -48.83 -8.17
CA GLN A 161 13.86 -48.05 -7.40
C GLN A 161 13.28 -46.74 -6.85
N TYR A 162 12.19 -46.22 -7.43
CA TYR A 162 11.58 -44.98 -6.97
C TYR A 162 10.78 -45.22 -5.69
N TRP A 163 9.92 -46.25 -5.70
CA TRP A 163 9.11 -46.59 -4.53
C TRP A 163 9.93 -47.20 -3.38
N GLN A 164 11.09 -47.81 -3.65
CA GLN A 164 12.06 -48.17 -2.60
C GLN A 164 12.47 -46.96 -1.76
N ALA A 165 12.88 -45.87 -2.40
CA ALA A 165 13.27 -44.65 -1.69
C ALA A 165 12.09 -44.03 -0.92
N PHE A 166 10.87 -44.12 -1.47
CA PHE A 166 9.66 -43.65 -0.79
C PHE A 166 9.35 -44.46 0.48
N VAL A 167 9.44 -45.79 0.40
CA VAL A 167 9.23 -46.67 1.55
C VAL A 167 10.33 -46.47 2.59
N GLU A 168 11.60 -46.37 2.17
CA GLU A 168 12.72 -46.10 3.08
C GLU A 168 12.50 -44.76 3.84
N LYS A 169 12.11 -43.71 3.12
CA LYS A 169 11.80 -42.38 3.68
C LYS A 169 10.81 -42.44 4.84
N HIS A 170 9.70 -43.16 4.66
CA HIS A 170 8.57 -43.10 5.61
C HIS A 170 8.48 -44.27 6.57
N ALA A 171 9.08 -45.42 6.25
CA ALA A 171 9.00 -46.64 7.06
C ALA A 171 10.34 -47.03 7.70
N MET A 172 11.49 -46.64 7.13
CA MET A 172 12.79 -46.85 7.79
C MET A 172 13.19 -45.65 8.65
N TYR A 173 13.19 -44.43 8.08
CA TYR A 173 13.60 -43.24 8.83
C TYR A 173 12.54 -42.73 9.81
N SER A 174 11.28 -43.15 9.66
CA SER A 174 10.20 -42.87 10.59
C SER A 174 9.50 -44.16 11.00
N GLN A 175 9.21 -44.32 12.29
CA GLN A 175 8.53 -45.50 12.85
C GLN A 175 7.02 -45.26 13.06
N SER A 176 6.51 -44.09 12.68
CA SER A 176 5.14 -43.65 12.97
C SER A 176 4.20 -43.63 11.77
N GLY A 177 4.70 -43.97 10.57
CA GLY A 177 3.91 -43.96 9.33
C GLY A 177 3.08 -45.24 9.16
N THR A 178 1.75 -45.11 9.09
CA THR A 178 0.82 -46.23 8.80
C THR A 178 -0.04 -46.01 7.56
N SER A 179 0.09 -44.86 6.88
CA SER A 179 -0.65 -44.52 5.67
C SER A 179 0.08 -44.99 4.41
N ASN A 180 -0.67 -45.38 3.38
CA ASN A 180 -0.14 -45.74 2.06
C ASN A 180 0.45 -44.54 1.32
N ASP A 181 -0.05 -43.33 1.60
CA ASP A 181 0.52 -42.07 1.10
C ASP A 181 0.64 -41.06 2.24
N PRO A 182 1.76 -41.12 3.00
CA PRO A 182 2.04 -40.18 4.09
C PRO A 182 2.25 -38.73 3.62
N GLU A 183 2.49 -38.51 2.32
CA GLU A 183 2.71 -37.17 1.74
C GLU A 183 1.43 -36.57 1.15
N SER A 184 0.31 -37.27 1.23
CA SER A 184 -0.98 -36.74 0.81
C SER A 184 -1.31 -35.45 1.57
N PRO A 185 -1.89 -34.42 0.92
CA PRO A 185 -2.28 -33.18 1.60
C PRO A 185 -3.19 -33.39 2.81
N SER A 186 -4.04 -34.43 2.75
CA SER A 186 -4.91 -34.84 3.86
C SER A 186 -4.12 -35.31 5.08
N GLU A 187 -3.07 -36.12 4.89
CA GLU A 187 -2.28 -36.60 6.03
C GLU A 187 -1.41 -35.49 6.61
N ILE A 188 -0.83 -34.65 5.76
CA ILE A 188 -0.04 -33.48 6.21
C ILE A 188 -0.88 -32.56 7.10
N GLU A 189 -2.13 -32.26 6.68
CA GLU A 189 -3.01 -31.40 7.47
C GLU A 189 -3.50 -32.10 8.75
N SER A 190 -3.77 -33.41 8.68
CA SER A 190 -4.05 -34.27 9.86
C SER A 190 -2.94 -34.14 10.90
N VAL A 191 -1.67 -34.28 10.48
CA VAL A 191 -0.51 -34.22 11.36
C VAL A 191 -0.32 -32.81 11.92
N LYS A 192 -0.48 -31.76 11.10
CA LYS A 192 -0.41 -30.36 11.56
C LYS A 192 -1.48 -30.06 12.61
N SER A 193 -2.73 -30.47 12.36
CA SER A 193 -3.83 -30.29 13.29
C SER A 193 -3.59 -31.03 14.60
N LYS A 194 -3.17 -32.31 14.54
CA LYS A 194 -2.78 -33.08 15.73
C LYS A 194 -1.64 -32.43 16.50
N TRP A 195 -0.63 -31.89 15.80
CA TRP A 195 0.48 -31.18 16.43
C TRP A 195 0.00 -29.93 17.17
N ASN A 196 -0.83 -29.10 16.52
CA ASN A 196 -1.42 -27.91 17.14
C ASN A 196 -2.26 -28.27 18.37
N VAL A 197 -3.13 -29.29 18.29
CA VAL A 197 -3.96 -29.73 19.42
C VAL A 197 -3.11 -30.24 20.58
N ASN A 198 -2.07 -31.03 20.30
CA ASN A 198 -1.18 -31.55 21.34
C ASN A 198 -0.36 -30.43 22.00
N MET A 199 0.17 -29.50 21.21
CA MET A 199 0.90 -28.34 21.74
C MET A 199 0.01 -27.42 22.55
N PHE A 200 -1.21 -27.17 22.09
CA PHE A 200 -2.21 -26.36 22.78
C PHE A 200 -2.61 -27.01 24.09
N LYS A 201 -3.02 -28.28 24.07
CA LYS A 201 -3.38 -29.04 25.28
C LYS A 201 -2.26 -29.08 26.33
N PHE A 202 -1.01 -29.15 25.88
CA PHE A 202 0.13 -29.22 26.79
C PHE A 202 0.43 -27.85 27.44
N ASN A 203 0.42 -26.77 26.66
CA ASN A 203 0.89 -25.46 27.10
C ASN A 203 -0.21 -24.54 27.64
N GLU A 204 -1.45 -24.66 27.15
CA GLU A 204 -2.51 -23.71 27.46
C GLU A 204 -2.96 -23.82 28.93
N ARG A 205 -3.24 -22.66 29.53
CA ARG A 205 -3.90 -22.52 30.81
C ARG A 205 -5.38 -22.92 30.71
N THR A 206 -5.66 -24.19 30.97
CA THR A 206 -7.01 -24.76 31.02
C THR A 206 -7.34 -25.31 32.42
N ASP A 207 -8.59 -25.74 32.64
CA ASP A 207 -9.01 -26.39 33.88
C ASP A 207 -8.28 -27.71 34.15
N THR A 208 -7.68 -28.31 33.10
CA THR A 208 -6.85 -29.52 33.19
C THR A 208 -5.42 -29.22 32.71
N PRO A 209 -4.65 -28.40 33.44
CA PRO A 209 -3.34 -27.97 32.99
C PRO A 209 -2.34 -29.13 33.01
N MET A 210 -1.52 -29.23 31.96
CA MET A 210 -0.38 -30.17 31.94
C MET A 210 0.92 -29.47 32.34
N LEU A 211 1.29 -28.40 31.63
CA LEU A 211 2.52 -27.63 31.90
C LEU A 211 2.29 -26.45 32.86
N TYR A 212 1.10 -25.87 32.85
CA TYR A 212 0.75 -24.71 33.68
C TYR A 212 0.54 -25.14 35.15
N ASP A 213 1.62 -25.51 35.82
CA ASP A 213 1.66 -25.91 37.23
C ASP A 213 2.77 -25.14 37.97
N TYR A 214 2.55 -24.82 39.25
CA TYR A 214 3.46 -24.02 40.10
C TYR A 214 3.84 -22.62 39.57
N MET A 215 2.91 -21.93 38.91
CA MET A 215 3.15 -20.60 38.34
C MET A 215 3.08 -19.48 39.40
N TYR A 216 4.24 -19.09 39.95
CA TYR A 216 4.38 -17.90 40.81
C TYR A 216 4.74 -16.63 40.02
N HIS A 217 5.47 -16.78 38.92
CA HIS A 217 5.86 -15.69 38.03
C HIS A 217 5.45 -16.09 36.62
N ASN A 218 4.45 -15.40 36.09
CA ASN A 218 3.91 -15.73 34.78
C ASN A 218 4.85 -15.25 33.66
N PRO A 219 5.01 -16.02 32.58
CA PRO A 219 5.65 -15.52 31.37
C PRO A 219 4.81 -14.39 30.75
N SER A 220 5.43 -13.59 29.89
CA SER A 220 4.82 -12.37 29.35
C SER A 220 3.43 -12.58 28.72
N TRP A 221 3.26 -13.64 27.93
CA TRP A 221 2.00 -13.91 27.26
C TRP A 221 0.87 -14.16 28.27
N GLU A 222 1.07 -15.08 29.22
CA GLU A 222 0.10 -15.39 30.29
C GLU A 222 -0.12 -14.20 31.22
N TYR A 223 0.94 -13.45 31.52
CA TYR A 223 0.85 -12.25 32.36
C TYR A 223 -0.10 -11.22 31.73
N TYR A 224 0.05 -10.94 30.43
CA TYR A 224 -0.77 -9.96 29.73
C TYR A 224 -2.16 -10.48 29.37
N ASP A 225 -2.31 -11.78 29.11
CA ASP A 225 -3.63 -12.38 28.87
C ASP A 225 -4.53 -12.28 30.10
N ILE A 226 -3.97 -12.53 31.30
CA ILE A 226 -4.69 -12.41 32.57
C ILE A 226 -4.87 -10.94 32.97
N ASN A 227 -3.84 -10.12 32.79
CA ASN A 227 -3.78 -8.75 33.28
C ASN A 227 -3.87 -7.72 32.14
N ARG A 228 -5.06 -7.59 31.54
CA ARG A 228 -5.31 -6.74 30.36
C ARG A 228 -5.03 -5.25 30.60
N ARG A 229 -5.28 -4.77 31.81
CA ARG A 229 -4.95 -3.39 32.21
C ARG A 229 -3.45 -3.12 32.12
N GLN A 230 -2.63 -4.02 32.64
CA GLN A 230 -1.17 -3.89 32.62
C GLN A 230 -0.63 -3.99 31.19
N PHE A 231 -1.23 -4.84 30.35
CA PHE A 231 -0.92 -4.87 28.92
C PHE A 231 -1.15 -3.50 28.26
N PHE A 232 -2.32 -2.89 28.49
CA PHE A 232 -2.64 -1.57 27.96
C PHE A 232 -1.66 -0.50 28.45
N GLU A 233 -1.40 -0.42 29.76
CA GLU A 233 -0.48 0.57 30.35
C GLU A 233 0.96 0.40 29.84
N HIS A 234 1.44 -0.85 29.74
CA HIS A 234 2.79 -1.14 29.25
C HIS A 234 2.91 -0.83 27.75
N LEU A 235 1.88 -1.14 26.96
CA LEU A 235 1.85 -0.84 25.53
C LEU A 235 1.79 0.67 25.28
N GLU A 236 0.88 1.40 25.95
CA GLU A 236 0.79 2.86 25.85
C GLU A 236 2.13 3.50 26.22
N TYR A 237 2.72 3.09 27.34
CA TYR A 237 4.02 3.59 27.76
C TYR A 237 5.11 3.27 26.73
N PHE A 238 5.15 2.07 26.18
CA PHE A 238 6.10 1.70 25.13
C PHE A 238 5.97 2.61 23.91
N LEU A 239 4.77 2.75 23.35
CA LEU A 239 4.50 3.59 22.19
C LEU A 239 4.84 5.06 22.45
N LEU A 240 4.51 5.57 23.64
CA LEU A 240 4.85 6.94 24.04
C LEU A 240 6.34 7.11 24.33
N ARG A 241 7.03 6.13 24.88
CA ARG A 241 8.44 6.24 25.29
C ARG A 241 9.42 6.05 24.14
N THR A 242 9.10 5.21 23.16
CA THR A 242 9.99 4.90 22.03
C THR A 242 9.53 5.58 20.73
N GLY A 243 8.21 5.73 20.54
CA GLY A 243 7.64 6.19 19.27
C GLY A 243 7.75 5.14 18.16
N GLU A 244 7.84 3.86 18.52
CA GLU A 244 7.86 2.71 17.61
C GLU A 244 6.46 2.10 17.43
N ASP A 245 6.38 1.06 16.60
CA ASP A 245 5.16 0.30 16.31
C ASP A 245 4.95 -0.83 17.33
N PHE A 246 3.69 -1.24 17.55
CA PHE A 246 3.32 -2.30 18.50
C PHE A 246 3.95 -3.67 18.15
N ARG A 247 4.36 -3.87 16.89
CA ARG A 247 5.07 -5.08 16.44
C ARG A 247 6.43 -5.27 17.11
N ASN A 248 7.03 -4.19 17.60
CA ASN A 248 8.30 -4.20 18.33
C ASN A 248 8.09 -4.21 19.85
N PHE A 249 6.87 -4.48 20.33
CA PHE A 249 6.59 -4.53 21.75
C PHE A 249 7.48 -5.57 22.43
N PRO A 250 8.26 -5.19 23.46
CA PRO A 250 9.21 -6.10 24.08
C PRO A 250 8.47 -7.15 24.90
N ASP A 251 8.93 -8.41 24.82
CA ASP A 251 8.38 -9.50 25.63
C ASP A 251 8.41 -9.15 27.13
N VAL A 252 9.55 -8.67 27.63
CA VAL A 252 9.70 -8.23 29.03
C VAL A 252 10.08 -6.74 29.05
N PRO A 253 9.23 -5.85 29.59
CA PRO A 253 9.55 -4.45 29.74
C PRO A 253 10.77 -4.24 30.65
N LYS A 254 11.53 -3.18 30.39
CA LYS A 254 12.67 -2.81 31.24
C LYS A 254 12.18 -2.43 32.63
N TRP A 255 12.85 -2.87 33.69
CA TRP A 255 12.49 -2.52 35.07
C TRP A 255 12.39 -1.00 35.31
N LYS A 256 13.25 -0.20 34.65
CA LYS A 256 13.20 1.27 34.70
C LYS A 256 11.88 1.85 34.20
N TRP A 257 11.25 1.18 33.23
CA TRP A 257 9.94 1.58 32.71
C TRP A 257 8.85 1.23 33.70
N LEU A 258 8.92 0.05 34.32
CA LEU A 258 7.97 -0.38 35.35
C LEU A 258 8.01 0.55 36.57
N THR A 259 9.20 0.92 37.05
CA THR A 259 9.33 1.88 38.17
C THR A 259 8.75 3.25 37.81
N HIS A 260 9.02 3.75 36.60
CA HIS A 260 8.46 5.01 36.16
C HIS A 260 6.94 4.93 36.00
N LEU A 261 6.41 3.83 35.47
CA LEU A 261 4.97 3.58 35.38
C LEU A 261 4.29 3.63 36.75
N GLU A 262 4.88 3.00 37.79
CA GLU A 262 4.33 3.08 39.14
C GLU A 262 4.34 4.51 39.70
N ASP A 263 5.40 5.30 39.44
CA ASP A 263 5.44 6.72 39.83
C ASP A 263 4.34 7.54 39.13
N LEU A 264 4.11 7.30 37.83
CA LEU A 264 3.05 7.95 37.06
C LEU A 264 1.66 7.53 37.57
N ARG A 265 1.48 6.23 37.86
CA ARG A 265 0.24 5.69 38.44
C ARG A 265 -0.05 6.32 39.80
N PHE A 266 0.97 6.46 40.66
CA PHE A 266 0.84 7.10 41.96
C PHE A 266 0.44 8.58 41.85
N LYS A 267 1.02 9.32 40.89
CA LYS A 267 0.65 10.72 40.63
C LYS A 267 -0.82 10.85 40.21
N GLN A 268 -1.26 10.05 39.24
CA GLN A 268 -2.64 10.06 38.76
C GLN A 268 -3.62 9.67 39.89
N PHE A 269 -3.32 8.57 40.58
CA PHE A 269 -4.12 8.07 41.70
C PHE A 269 -4.26 9.12 42.81
N SER A 270 -3.18 9.83 43.16
CA SER A 270 -3.19 10.85 44.21
C SER A 270 -4.15 12.01 43.89
N VAL A 271 -4.25 12.41 42.63
CA VAL A 271 -5.16 13.49 42.19
C VAL A 271 -6.60 12.99 42.17
N GLU A 272 -6.85 11.86 41.53
CA GLU A 272 -8.19 11.28 41.39
C GLU A 272 -8.81 10.93 42.75
N MET A 273 -8.04 10.30 43.64
CA MET A 273 -8.55 9.85 44.93
C MET A 273 -8.86 11.02 45.87
N ARG A 274 -8.05 12.09 45.87
CA ARG A 274 -8.34 13.31 46.64
C ARG A 274 -9.63 13.98 46.17
N ARG A 275 -9.84 14.04 44.84
CA ARG A 275 -11.04 14.63 44.25
C ARG A 275 -12.28 13.80 44.51
N LYS A 276 -12.18 12.48 44.32
CA LYS A 276 -13.23 11.52 44.68
C LYS A 276 -13.62 11.68 46.15
N MET A 277 -12.64 11.70 47.06
CA MET A 277 -12.89 11.87 48.50
C MET A 277 -13.60 13.20 48.81
N ALA A 278 -13.15 14.32 48.23
CA ALA A 278 -13.78 15.61 48.44
C ALA A 278 -15.25 15.63 47.96
N LYS A 279 -15.52 15.12 46.74
CA LYS A 279 -16.87 15.02 46.17
C LYS A 279 -17.77 14.10 47.00
N GLN A 280 -17.24 12.94 47.39
CA GLN A 280 -17.98 11.95 48.16
C GLN A 280 -18.38 12.49 49.54
N LEU A 281 -17.47 13.20 50.22
CA LEU A 281 -17.75 13.83 51.51
C LEU A 281 -18.76 14.98 51.37
N GLN A 282 -18.63 15.80 50.33
CA GLN A 282 -19.55 16.92 50.06
C GLN A 282 -20.98 16.42 49.78
N LYS A 283 -21.12 15.34 49.00
CA LYS A 283 -22.41 14.73 48.66
C LYS A 283 -22.94 13.78 49.75
N ALA A 284 -22.14 13.48 50.77
CA ALA A 284 -22.39 12.39 51.73
C ALA A 284 -22.79 11.06 51.04
N ALA A 285 -22.20 10.77 49.87
CA ALA A 285 -22.58 9.64 49.03
C ALA A 285 -21.89 8.34 49.47
N ARG A 286 -22.62 7.22 49.40
CA ARG A 286 -22.06 5.88 49.68
C ARG A 286 -20.94 5.50 48.70
N PHE A 287 -21.10 5.86 47.43
CA PHE A 287 -20.13 5.64 46.39
C PHE A 287 -20.08 6.89 45.50
N GLU A 288 -18.86 7.29 45.11
CA GLU A 288 -18.62 8.29 44.07
C GLU A 288 -17.54 7.70 43.13
N LYS A 289 -17.75 7.83 41.82
CA LYS A 289 -16.77 7.39 40.82
C LYS A 289 -15.56 8.34 40.81
N THR A 290 -14.41 7.83 40.37
CA THR A 290 -13.30 8.73 39.99
C THR A 290 -13.68 9.47 38.71
N ASP A 291 -13.02 10.60 38.44
CA ASP A 291 -13.40 11.47 37.31
C ASP A 291 -13.34 10.77 35.95
N LEU A 292 -12.44 9.79 35.79
CA LEU A 292 -12.21 9.04 34.55
C LEU A 292 -12.48 7.54 34.71
N GLY A 293 -12.96 7.09 35.87
CA GLY A 293 -13.14 5.67 36.17
C GLY A 293 -14.60 5.23 36.08
N ALA A 294 -14.76 3.91 36.09
CA ALA A 294 -16.05 3.24 36.03
C ALA A 294 -16.95 3.55 37.24
N GLY A 295 -18.26 3.54 37.00
CA GLY A 295 -19.28 3.49 38.06
C GLY A 295 -19.28 2.15 38.82
N GLU A 296 -20.08 2.07 39.89
CA GLU A 296 -20.10 0.91 40.81
C GLU A 296 -20.47 -0.43 40.13
N HIS A 297 -21.21 -0.38 39.02
CA HIS A 297 -21.67 -1.56 38.26
C HIS A 297 -21.12 -1.63 36.84
N GLU A 298 -20.18 -0.75 36.49
CA GLU A 298 -19.57 -0.70 35.16
C GLU A 298 -18.24 -1.44 35.16
N SER A 299 -17.92 -2.10 34.04
CA SER A 299 -16.59 -2.68 33.83
C SER A 299 -15.55 -1.57 33.62
N GLU A 300 -14.41 -1.67 34.31
CA GLU A 300 -13.28 -0.76 34.08
C GLU A 300 -12.79 -0.80 32.62
N GLU A 301 -12.84 -1.98 31.98
CA GLU A 301 -12.37 -2.15 30.60
C GLU A 301 -13.27 -1.43 29.60
N ASP A 302 -14.59 -1.56 29.77
CA ASP A 302 -15.57 -0.92 28.89
C ASP A 302 -15.52 0.61 29.03
N CYS A 303 -15.39 1.11 30.26
CA CYS A 303 -15.25 2.55 30.52
C CYS A 303 -13.97 3.11 29.86
N ASN A 304 -12.84 2.41 30.01
CA ASN A 304 -11.59 2.81 29.37
C ASN A 304 -11.69 2.76 27.83
N MET A 305 -12.35 1.75 27.27
CA MET A 305 -12.55 1.63 25.83
C MET A 305 -13.41 2.79 25.30
N GLN A 306 -14.53 3.11 25.96
CA GLN A 306 -15.39 4.23 25.60
C GLN A 306 -14.63 5.56 25.65
N LEU A 307 -13.83 5.78 26.71
CA LEU A 307 -12.98 6.97 26.83
C LEU A 307 -12.00 7.10 25.64
N LEU A 308 -11.33 6.01 25.26
CA LEU A 308 -10.39 6.01 24.13
C LEU A 308 -11.09 6.22 22.79
N MET A 309 -12.26 5.62 22.59
CA MET A 309 -13.04 5.81 21.36
C MET A 309 -13.55 7.25 21.23
N ASN A 310 -13.97 7.86 22.34
CA ASN A 310 -14.35 9.27 22.36
C ASN A 310 -13.15 10.19 22.11
N GLU A 311 -12.02 9.98 22.82
CA GLU A 311 -10.77 10.71 22.56
C GLU A 311 -10.35 10.60 21.08
N ARG A 312 -10.45 9.41 20.50
CA ARG A 312 -10.16 9.17 19.08
C ARG A 312 -11.12 9.95 18.17
N GLY A 313 -12.43 9.86 18.38
CA GLY A 313 -13.43 10.54 17.56
C GLY A 313 -13.28 12.06 17.59
N GLN A 314 -13.02 12.62 18.78
CA GLN A 314 -12.73 14.05 18.94
C GLN A 314 -11.45 14.46 18.19
N LEU A 315 -10.38 13.65 18.28
CA LEU A 315 -9.12 13.91 17.58
C LEU A 315 -9.28 13.80 16.05
N GLU A 316 -10.04 12.83 15.55
CA GLU A 316 -10.32 12.68 14.12
C GLU A 316 -11.12 13.87 13.58
N SER A 317 -12.11 14.36 14.34
CA SER A 317 -12.87 15.57 14.01
C SER A 317 -11.97 16.82 13.97
N VAL A 318 -11.13 17.03 14.99
CA VAL A 318 -10.16 18.13 15.00
C VAL A 318 -9.16 18.02 13.85
N LEU A 319 -8.64 16.81 13.58
CA LEU A 319 -7.73 16.54 12.48
C LEU A 319 -8.38 16.89 11.14
N SER A 320 -9.63 16.48 10.91
CA SER A 320 -10.36 16.79 9.67
C SER A 320 -10.46 18.29 9.41
N ASN A 321 -10.71 19.08 10.47
CA ASN A 321 -10.77 20.53 10.41
C ASN A 321 -9.41 21.15 10.07
N LEU A 322 -8.34 20.64 10.69
CA LEU A 322 -6.97 21.11 10.43
C LEU A 322 -6.47 20.72 9.04
N LEU A 323 -6.87 19.55 8.53
CA LEU A 323 -6.54 19.11 7.17
C LEU A 323 -7.24 20.00 6.13
N ALA A 324 -8.53 20.29 6.30
CA ALA A 324 -9.30 21.13 5.38
C ALA A 324 -8.69 22.54 5.23
N GLY A 325 -8.18 23.10 6.32
CA GLY A 325 -7.52 24.40 6.32
C GLY A 325 -6.03 24.37 6.03
N PHE A 326 -5.42 23.22 5.70
CA PHE A 326 -3.97 23.06 5.59
C PHE A 326 -3.19 23.58 6.82
N ALA A 327 -3.72 23.41 8.02
CA ALA A 327 -3.06 23.82 9.27
C ALA A 327 -2.27 22.67 9.92
N PHE A 328 -2.59 21.42 9.58
CA PHE A 328 -1.91 20.23 10.11
C PHE A 328 -0.45 20.12 9.58
N LEU A 329 0.51 19.89 10.50
CA LEU A 329 1.93 19.63 10.19
C LEU A 329 2.63 20.70 9.32
N THR A 330 2.37 21.98 9.59
CA THR A 330 2.87 23.10 8.77
C THR A 330 4.22 23.70 9.18
N ASP A 331 4.93 23.10 10.14
CA ASP A 331 6.21 23.64 10.61
C ASP A 331 7.23 23.83 9.47
N PRO A 332 8.00 24.94 9.47
CA PRO A 332 8.16 25.93 10.55
C PRO A 332 7.08 27.03 10.59
N LEU A 333 6.06 26.97 9.73
CA LEU A 333 4.97 27.96 9.72
C LEU A 333 4.00 27.67 10.86
N VAL A 334 3.49 28.73 11.48
CA VAL A 334 2.47 28.67 12.53
C VAL A 334 1.16 29.20 11.96
N PRO A 335 0.09 28.38 11.86
CA PRO A 335 -1.21 28.83 11.41
C PRO A 335 -1.87 29.72 12.48
N VAL A 336 -2.47 30.82 12.04
CA VAL A 336 -3.09 31.84 12.89
C VAL A 336 -4.46 32.22 12.32
N GLU A 337 -5.45 32.24 13.19
CA GLU A 337 -6.86 32.52 12.88
C GLU A 337 -7.25 33.96 13.21
N ASN A 338 -6.69 34.52 14.28
CA ASN A 338 -7.16 35.76 14.87
C ASN A 338 -6.00 36.64 15.37
N ALA A 339 -6.30 37.92 15.60
CA ALA A 339 -5.29 38.92 15.96
C ALA A 339 -4.58 38.62 17.29
N PHE A 340 -5.29 37.98 18.23
CA PHE A 340 -4.71 37.56 19.50
C PHE A 340 -3.60 36.52 19.29
N GLN A 341 -3.87 35.46 18.52
CA GLN A 341 -2.87 34.45 18.17
C GLN A 341 -1.69 35.07 17.41
N LEU A 342 -1.94 35.99 16.47
CA LEU A 342 -0.86 36.68 15.75
C LEU A 342 0.06 37.43 16.73
N ASN A 343 -0.53 38.25 17.60
CA ASN A 343 0.24 39.02 18.59
C ASN A 343 0.97 38.10 19.58
N TYR A 344 0.38 36.96 19.95
CA TYR A 344 1.03 35.97 20.80
C TYR A 344 2.27 35.38 20.12
N VAL A 345 2.17 34.95 18.85
CA VAL A 345 3.32 34.44 18.08
C VAL A 345 4.39 35.51 17.94
N LEU A 346 4.01 36.74 17.58
CA LEU A 346 4.95 37.87 17.46
C LEU A 346 5.65 38.21 18.80
N SER A 347 4.95 38.05 19.93
CA SER A 347 5.53 38.25 21.26
C SER A 347 6.58 37.19 21.59
N LYS A 348 6.36 35.94 21.17
CA LYS A 348 7.29 34.83 21.39
C LYS A 348 8.50 34.88 20.47
N ASP A 349 8.31 35.37 19.24
CA ASP A 349 9.39 35.59 18.27
C ASP A 349 10.26 36.82 18.62
N ASN A 350 9.80 37.69 19.53
CA ASN A 350 10.40 39.00 19.79
C ASN A 350 10.44 39.91 18.56
N TYR A 351 9.35 39.94 17.77
CA TYR A 351 9.25 40.70 16.52
C TYR A 351 9.66 42.17 16.66
N GLN A 352 9.37 42.80 17.80
CA GLN A 352 9.75 44.20 18.06
C GLN A 352 11.26 44.45 17.95
N ALA A 353 12.10 43.45 18.24
CA ALA A 353 13.54 43.57 18.20
C ALA A 353 14.14 43.37 16.81
N HIS A 354 13.61 42.44 16.00
CA HIS A 354 14.21 42.06 14.71
C HIS A 354 13.40 42.48 13.47
N GLN A 355 12.07 42.57 13.55
CA GLN A 355 11.16 42.92 12.45
C GLN A 355 11.25 42.04 11.18
N MET A 356 11.79 40.82 11.32
CA MET A 356 12.03 39.87 10.22
C MET A 356 10.96 38.78 10.07
N THR A 357 9.94 38.72 10.92
CA THR A 357 8.86 37.73 10.83
C THR A 357 8.05 37.95 9.54
N LYS A 358 7.78 36.88 8.81
CA LYS A 358 7.00 36.93 7.57
C LYS A 358 5.64 36.27 7.75
N VAL A 359 4.63 36.76 7.05
CA VAL A 359 3.28 36.17 7.06
C VAL A 359 2.90 35.82 5.63
N PHE A 360 2.41 34.61 5.44
CA PHE A 360 2.03 34.06 4.15
C PHE A 360 0.53 33.73 4.11
N SER A 361 -0.04 33.80 2.91
CA SER A 361 -1.32 33.21 2.56
C SER A 361 -1.11 32.11 1.52
N LEU A 362 -1.66 30.92 1.79
CA LEU A 362 -1.64 29.76 0.89
C LEU A 362 -2.87 29.73 -0.05
N GLY A 363 -3.68 30.78 -0.03
CA GLY A 363 -4.91 30.92 -0.83
C GLY A 363 -5.93 31.82 -0.15
N ASN A 364 -6.79 32.45 -0.96
CA ASN A 364 -7.82 33.38 -0.47
C ASN A 364 -8.99 32.69 0.25
N HIS A 365 -9.12 31.38 0.13
CA HIS A 365 -10.25 30.59 0.64
C HIS A 365 -9.93 29.82 1.94
N LEU A 366 -8.68 29.87 2.41
CA LEU A 366 -8.26 29.13 3.59
C LEU A 366 -8.53 29.94 4.86
N PRO A 367 -8.92 29.30 5.98
CA PRO A 367 -9.28 30.00 7.22
C PRO A 367 -8.07 30.42 8.08
N TYR A 368 -6.85 30.37 7.54
CA TYR A 368 -5.60 30.60 8.28
C TYR A 368 -4.64 31.56 7.55
N LEU A 369 -3.91 32.39 8.30
CA LEU A 369 -2.64 32.97 7.88
C LEU A 369 -1.49 32.15 8.44
N TYR A 370 -0.37 32.12 7.73
CA TYR A 370 0.79 31.31 8.12
C TYR A 370 1.96 32.21 8.47
N VAL A 371 2.31 32.24 9.75
CA VAL A 371 3.42 33.06 10.26
C VAL A 371 4.70 32.24 10.21
N LEU A 372 5.77 32.79 9.65
CA LEU A 372 7.11 32.23 9.68
C LEU A 372 7.94 32.99 10.73
N PRO A 373 8.20 32.39 11.91
CA PRO A 373 9.05 32.98 12.93
C PRO A 373 10.50 33.14 12.45
N TYR A 374 11.22 34.11 13.02
CA TYR A 374 12.62 34.32 12.70
C TYR A 374 13.52 33.35 13.49
N SER A 375 13.96 32.26 12.85
CA SER A 375 14.99 31.39 13.43
C SER A 375 16.39 31.94 13.16
N THR A 376 17.17 32.16 14.23
CA THR A 376 18.59 32.54 14.16
C THR A 376 19.50 31.38 13.72
N ASN A 377 18.98 30.15 13.62
CA ASN A 377 19.76 28.98 13.22
C ASN A 377 19.13 28.24 12.02
N GLY A 378 19.67 28.53 10.84
CA GLY A 378 19.90 27.56 9.75
C GLY A 378 18.70 26.85 9.09
N ALA A 379 18.05 27.49 8.11
CA ALA A 379 17.44 26.77 6.97
C ALA A 379 17.19 27.61 5.71
N HIS A 380 17.17 28.95 5.77
CA HIS A 380 17.04 29.79 4.58
C HIS A 380 18.00 30.99 4.63
N LYS A 381 19.28 30.77 4.31
CA LYS A 381 20.08 31.83 3.68
C LYS A 381 19.58 31.96 2.24
N GLY A 382 18.63 32.86 2.02
CA GLY A 382 18.48 33.48 0.73
C GLY A 382 19.78 34.22 0.43
N GLU A 383 20.31 34.02 -0.77
CA GLU A 383 21.46 34.77 -1.27
C GLU A 383 21.25 36.28 -1.07
N ASN A 384 22.36 36.97 -0.80
CA ASN A 384 22.50 38.41 -0.61
C ASN A 384 22.34 38.91 0.83
N THR A 385 23.38 38.71 1.63
CA THR A 385 24.03 39.82 2.36
C THR A 385 25.37 39.36 2.92
N SER A 386 26.41 39.99 2.41
CA SER A 386 27.80 39.87 2.86
C SER A 386 28.01 40.57 4.20
N GLU A 387 28.76 39.88 5.05
CA GLU A 387 29.78 40.41 5.96
C GLU A 387 29.39 41.08 7.29
N ASN A 388 30.19 40.66 8.29
CA ASN A 388 30.59 41.32 9.52
C ASN A 388 29.62 41.30 10.70
N SER A 389 29.76 40.24 11.50
CA SER A 389 29.77 40.34 12.97
C SER A 389 30.51 39.13 13.55
N GLN A 390 31.81 39.30 13.82
CA GLN A 390 32.52 38.44 14.77
C GLN A 390 31.99 38.76 16.17
N VAL A 391 31.21 37.85 16.76
CA VAL A 391 30.86 37.91 18.19
C VAL A 391 31.39 36.64 18.85
N ASN A 392 32.19 36.87 19.89
CA ASN A 392 32.92 35.90 20.69
C ASN A 392 32.06 34.73 21.14
N ARG A 393 32.60 33.52 20.94
CA ARG A 393 32.09 32.28 21.55
C ARG A 393 32.35 32.31 23.05
N ASN A 394 31.31 32.54 23.84
CA ASN A 394 31.28 32.13 25.24
C ASN A 394 30.75 30.70 25.30
N GLU A 395 31.52 29.80 25.90
CA GLU A 395 31.30 28.35 25.96
C GLU A 395 30.26 27.91 27.02
N HIS A 396 29.27 28.74 27.32
CA HIS A 396 28.17 28.36 28.20
C HIS A 396 26.82 28.72 27.58
N GLU A 397 25.98 27.69 27.41
CA GLU A 397 24.58 27.74 26.98
C GLU A 397 24.30 28.13 25.51
N SER A 398 24.56 27.22 24.57
CA SER A 398 23.80 27.19 23.31
C SER A 398 22.49 26.43 23.52
N VAL A 399 21.51 27.05 24.19
CA VAL A 399 20.13 26.55 24.18
C VAL A 399 19.62 26.67 22.76
N LEU A 400 19.41 25.52 22.12
CA LEU A 400 18.81 25.39 20.81
C LEU A 400 17.43 26.07 20.80
N ASN A 401 17.35 27.30 20.30
CA ASN A 401 16.10 27.92 19.88
C ASN A 401 15.68 27.37 18.50
N ASP A 402 15.46 26.05 18.43
CA ASP A 402 14.50 25.51 17.49
C ASP A 402 13.12 25.68 18.14
N VAL A 403 12.16 26.23 17.41
CA VAL A 403 10.76 26.44 17.85
C VAL A 403 10.01 25.12 18.14
N VAL A 404 10.72 23.99 18.31
CA VAL A 404 10.17 22.76 18.86
C VAL A 404 10.34 22.80 20.38
N ASN A 405 9.44 23.54 21.04
CA ASN A 405 9.25 23.47 22.48
C ASN A 405 9.14 22.00 22.91
N GLY A 406 9.84 21.61 23.99
CA GLY A 406 9.72 20.26 24.54
C GLY A 406 8.26 19.93 24.87
N PRO A 407 7.85 18.64 24.88
CA PRO A 407 6.45 18.23 25.08
C PRO A 407 5.80 18.86 26.32
N MET A 408 6.57 18.99 27.41
CA MET A 408 6.11 19.64 28.64
C MET A 408 5.86 21.14 28.48
N SER A 409 6.69 21.85 27.72
CA SER A 409 6.47 23.27 27.43
C SER A 409 5.21 23.47 26.57
N CYS A 410 4.96 22.59 25.60
CA CYS A 410 3.70 22.60 24.85
C CYS A 410 2.48 22.39 25.76
N PHE A 411 2.57 21.44 26.70
CA PHE A 411 1.51 21.21 27.69
C PHE A 411 1.24 22.46 28.55
N TYR A 412 2.28 23.08 29.13
CA TYR A 412 2.10 24.27 29.96
C TYR A 412 1.52 25.44 29.17
N ASN A 413 2.02 25.70 27.95
CA ASN A 413 1.47 26.75 27.08
C ASN A 413 -0.02 26.52 26.76
N LEU A 414 -0.41 25.26 26.54
CA LEU A 414 -1.80 24.89 26.27
C LEU A 414 -2.68 25.14 27.51
N ILE A 415 -2.25 24.66 28.68
CA ILE A 415 -3.00 24.84 29.94
C ILE A 415 -3.10 26.32 30.33
N ASP A 416 -2.03 27.08 30.17
CA ASP A 416 -2.02 28.54 30.41
C ASP A 416 -3.00 29.26 29.48
N TYR A 417 -3.02 28.90 28.20
CA TYR A 417 -3.99 29.46 27.25
C TYR A 417 -5.44 29.13 27.63
N MET A 418 -5.72 27.88 28.01
CA MET A 418 -7.06 27.49 28.46
C MET A 418 -7.49 28.28 29.70
N ASN A 419 -6.60 28.41 30.69
CA ASN A 419 -6.85 29.18 31.91
C ASN A 419 -7.10 30.66 31.61
N LEU A 420 -6.31 31.29 30.72
CA LEU A 420 -6.50 32.67 30.30
C LEU A 420 -7.81 32.89 29.53
N SER A 421 -8.24 31.88 28.77
CA SER A 421 -9.50 31.89 28.03
C SER A 421 -10.71 31.59 28.92
N GLY A 422 -10.51 31.36 30.23
CA GLY A 422 -11.58 31.04 31.18
C GLY A 422 -12.02 29.57 31.20
N PHE A 423 -11.39 28.71 30.40
CA PHE A 423 -11.70 27.28 30.36
C PHE A 423 -10.84 26.51 31.37
N LYS A 424 -11.48 25.82 32.32
CA LYS A 424 -10.78 24.96 33.28
C LYS A 424 -10.95 23.50 32.92
N VAL A 425 -9.84 22.84 32.61
CA VAL A 425 -9.79 21.40 32.34
C VAL A 425 -9.95 20.63 33.65
N ASN A 426 -10.63 19.49 33.60
CA ASN A 426 -10.69 18.56 34.72
C ASN A 426 -9.26 18.19 35.18
N PRO A 427 -8.89 18.40 36.46
CA PRO A 427 -7.55 18.11 36.95
C PRO A 427 -7.08 16.67 36.72
N SER A 428 -7.99 15.69 36.74
CA SER A 428 -7.66 14.29 36.47
C SER A 428 -7.27 14.08 35.01
N PHE A 429 -7.98 14.72 34.08
CA PHE A 429 -7.64 14.71 32.65
C PHE A 429 -6.36 15.51 32.35
N SER A 430 -6.21 16.68 32.96
CA SER A 430 -5.00 17.50 32.86
C SER A 430 -3.76 16.74 33.35
N THR A 431 -3.87 16.03 34.47
CA THR A 431 -2.79 15.18 34.99
C THR A 431 -2.49 14.03 34.03
N ARG A 432 -3.50 13.31 33.52
CA ARG A 432 -3.32 12.25 32.51
C ARG A 432 -2.55 12.78 31.29
N LEU A 433 -2.94 13.93 30.74
CA LEU A 433 -2.26 14.55 29.61
C LEU A 433 -0.83 14.96 29.95
N GLN A 434 -0.60 15.56 31.12
CA GLN A 434 0.72 15.94 31.61
C GLN A 434 1.66 14.72 31.69
N LEU A 435 1.17 13.60 32.24
CA LEU A 435 1.96 12.36 32.37
C LEU A 435 2.33 11.80 30.99
N LYS A 436 1.41 11.82 30.01
CA LYS A 436 1.73 11.43 28.63
C LYS A 436 2.82 12.32 28.03
N CYS A 437 2.73 13.64 28.20
CA CYS A 437 3.77 14.58 27.77
C CYS A 437 5.11 14.33 28.48
N GLN A 438 5.09 13.99 29.77
CA GLN A 438 6.28 13.63 30.54
C GLN A 438 6.96 12.39 29.95
N VAL A 439 6.21 11.35 29.60
CA VAL A 439 6.76 10.13 28.97
C VAL A 439 7.37 10.43 27.60
N ILE A 440 6.74 11.29 26.79
CA ILE A 440 7.29 11.71 25.49
C ILE A 440 8.58 12.53 25.69
N HIS A 441 8.65 13.35 26.74
CA HIS A 441 9.84 14.15 27.06
C HIS A 441 11.07 13.27 27.33
N GLU A 442 10.90 12.09 27.91
CA GLU A 442 11.96 11.11 28.15
C GLU A 442 12.61 10.56 26.85
N ARG A 443 12.05 10.84 25.67
CA ARG A 443 12.69 10.52 24.38
C ARG A 443 13.97 11.33 24.14
N GLY A 444 14.13 12.47 24.81
CA GLY A 444 15.27 13.36 24.65
C GLY A 444 15.05 14.44 23.57
N PRO A 445 16.13 15.04 23.03
CA PRO A 445 16.04 16.23 22.18
C PRO A 445 15.29 15.96 20.85
N ASN A 446 15.47 14.79 20.26
CA ASN A 446 14.84 14.39 19.00
C ASN A 446 13.53 13.61 19.23
N TRP A 447 12.68 14.10 20.15
CA TRP A 447 11.47 13.38 20.57
C TRP A 447 10.44 13.20 19.43
N ILE A 448 10.44 14.13 18.46
CA ILE A 448 9.56 14.12 17.29
C ILE A 448 10.34 14.05 15.97
N LYS A 449 11.22 14.99 15.67
CA LYS A 449 11.96 15.09 14.40
C LYS A 449 13.43 14.70 14.57
N LEU A 450 14.01 14.17 13.51
CA LEU A 450 15.46 14.08 13.35
C LEU A 450 16.04 15.44 12.91
N PRO A 451 17.35 15.68 13.10
CA PRO A 451 18.01 16.89 12.62
C PRO A 451 17.81 17.09 11.11
N GLY A 452 17.23 18.22 10.70
CA GLY A 452 16.93 18.54 9.30
C GLY A 452 15.65 17.89 8.73
N GLU A 453 14.92 17.10 9.51
CA GLU A 453 13.64 16.48 9.12
C GLU A 453 12.48 17.47 9.35
N ARG A 454 11.55 17.57 8.38
CA ARG A 454 10.31 18.35 8.56
C ARG A 454 9.25 17.53 9.32
N THR A 455 8.29 18.20 9.94
CA THR A 455 7.27 17.52 10.79
C THR A 455 6.42 16.55 10.00
N TYR A 456 6.03 16.91 8.77
CA TYR A 456 5.25 16.02 7.92
C TYR A 456 6.04 14.77 7.51
N ASP A 457 7.36 14.86 7.32
CA ASP A 457 8.18 13.69 6.98
C ASP A 457 8.34 12.78 8.21
N SER A 458 8.53 13.38 9.40
CA SER A 458 8.54 12.66 10.68
C SER A 458 7.20 11.95 10.96
N PHE A 459 6.09 12.62 10.69
CA PHE A 459 4.75 12.06 10.85
C PHE A 459 4.53 10.87 9.89
N LEU A 460 4.81 11.04 8.59
CA LEU A 460 4.66 9.96 7.60
C LEU A 460 5.60 8.77 7.88
N ARG A 461 6.79 9.02 8.45
CA ARG A 461 7.71 7.97 8.89
C ARG A 461 7.15 7.14 10.05
N ARG A 462 6.40 7.78 10.96
CA ARG A 462 5.77 7.11 12.12
C ARG A 462 4.38 6.58 11.84
N LEU A 463 3.74 7.05 10.76
CA LEU A 463 2.44 6.58 10.33
C LEU A 463 2.54 5.12 9.91
N ARG A 464 1.63 4.30 10.45
CA ARG A 464 1.60 2.86 10.20
C ARG A 464 1.39 2.57 8.71
N TYR A 465 1.98 1.48 8.20
CA TYR A 465 1.89 1.15 6.77
C TYR A 465 0.51 0.66 6.36
N ASP A 466 -0.14 -0.11 7.23
CA ASP A 466 -1.50 -0.62 7.11
C ASP A 466 -2.55 0.36 7.69
N ASP A 467 -2.21 1.63 7.88
CA ASP A 467 -3.20 2.64 8.26
C ASP A 467 -4.09 2.99 7.04
N PRO A 468 -5.44 2.91 7.16
CA PRO A 468 -6.33 3.18 6.04
C PRO A 468 -6.31 4.65 5.58
N LEU A 469 -5.92 5.60 6.44
CA LEU A 469 -5.84 7.03 6.12
C LEU A 469 -4.49 7.41 5.48
N ARG A 470 -3.53 6.49 5.42
CA ARG A 470 -2.19 6.78 4.89
C ARG A 470 -2.18 7.36 3.47
N PRO A 471 -2.89 6.81 2.47
CA PRO A 471 -2.90 7.39 1.12
C PRO A 471 -3.42 8.83 1.10
N MET A 472 -4.48 9.12 1.88
CA MET A 472 -5.05 10.46 1.99
C MET A 472 -4.09 11.45 2.67
N LEU A 473 -3.36 11.00 3.69
CA LEU A 473 -2.36 11.81 4.38
C LEU A 473 -1.12 12.06 3.51
N GLU A 474 -0.71 11.09 2.69
CA GLU A 474 0.38 11.27 1.72
C GLU A 474 0.00 12.26 0.62
N GLU A 475 -1.23 12.18 0.09
CA GLU A 475 -1.80 13.15 -0.86
C GLU A 475 -1.88 14.55 -0.25
N TYR A 476 -2.41 14.67 0.98
CA TYR A 476 -2.44 15.92 1.73
C TYR A 476 -1.06 16.57 1.86
N VAL A 477 -0.02 15.79 2.19
CA VAL A 477 1.35 16.31 2.32
C VAL A 477 1.91 16.75 0.96
N GLN A 478 1.57 16.08 -0.13
CA GLN A 478 1.95 16.50 -1.48
C GLN A 478 1.30 17.84 -1.85
N ASP A 479 0.00 17.98 -1.60
CA ASP A 479 -0.75 19.22 -1.83
C ASP A 479 -0.23 20.37 -0.96
N LEU A 480 0.06 20.10 0.31
CA LEU A 480 0.67 21.08 1.21
C LEU A 480 2.02 21.54 0.66
N LYS A 481 2.88 20.63 0.18
CA LYS A 481 4.17 20.96 -0.44
C LYS A 481 4.01 21.85 -1.68
N LEU A 482 2.98 21.63 -2.50
CA LEU A 482 2.69 22.47 -3.67
C LEU A 482 2.23 23.87 -3.24
N ARG A 483 1.26 23.96 -2.33
CA ARG A 483 0.74 25.25 -1.83
C ARG A 483 1.79 26.08 -1.13
N LEU A 484 2.69 25.45 -0.37
CA LEU A 484 3.81 26.12 0.27
C LEU A 484 4.79 26.74 -0.74
N LYS A 485 4.94 26.17 -1.94
CA LYS A 485 5.76 26.78 -3.01
C LYS A 485 5.08 28.01 -3.62
N ASP A 486 3.75 27.99 -3.70
CA ASP A 486 2.93 29.07 -4.28
C ASP A 486 2.47 30.11 -3.24
N ALA A 487 3.00 30.04 -2.03
CA ALA A 487 2.63 30.89 -0.90
C ALA A 487 2.90 32.39 -1.19
N LYS A 488 1.92 33.25 -0.93
CA LYS A 488 2.05 34.71 -1.13
C LYS A 488 2.36 35.42 0.18
N GLU A 489 3.45 36.18 0.22
CA GLU A 489 3.82 37.03 1.36
C GLU A 489 2.85 38.21 1.50
N ILE A 490 2.33 38.44 2.71
CA ILE A 490 1.45 39.56 3.05
C ILE A 490 2.27 40.60 3.83
N PRO A 491 2.30 41.86 3.38
CA PRO A 491 3.05 42.90 4.08
C PRO A 491 2.41 43.26 5.43
N PRO A 492 3.21 43.72 6.43
CA PRO A 492 2.71 44.03 7.78
C PRO A 492 1.53 44.99 7.86
N SER A 493 1.47 45.95 6.94
CA SER A 493 0.36 46.92 6.83
C SER A 493 -0.98 46.26 6.51
N GLN A 494 -0.99 45.05 5.95
CA GLN A 494 -2.20 44.35 5.52
C GLN A 494 -2.61 43.20 6.46
N TRP A 495 -1.81 42.84 7.47
CA TRP A 495 -2.10 41.72 8.37
C TRP A 495 -3.47 41.83 9.03
N HIS A 496 -3.79 42.98 9.61
CA HIS A 496 -5.07 43.21 10.29
C HIS A 496 -6.28 43.11 9.34
N LYS A 497 -6.15 43.65 8.12
CA LYS A 497 -7.20 43.58 7.10
C LYS A 497 -7.41 42.14 6.60
N ALA A 498 -6.32 41.37 6.47
CA ALA A 498 -6.39 39.97 6.10
C ALA A 498 -7.06 39.13 7.21
N LEU A 499 -6.71 39.37 8.47
CA LEU A 499 -7.34 38.70 9.62
C LEU A 499 -8.84 39.00 9.76
N GLN A 500 -9.28 40.23 9.48
CA GLN A 500 -10.72 40.56 9.48
C GLN A 500 -11.49 39.73 8.46
N LYS A 501 -10.95 39.58 7.24
CA LYS A 501 -11.56 38.72 6.21
C LYS A 501 -11.58 37.25 6.63
N LEU A 502 -10.54 36.76 7.30
CA LEU A 502 -10.53 35.38 7.80
C LEU A 502 -11.61 35.13 8.83
N LYS A 503 -11.90 36.11 9.70
CA LYS A 503 -12.98 36.00 10.69
C LYS A 503 -14.35 35.78 10.03
N GLU A 504 -14.59 36.42 8.88
CA GLU A 504 -15.82 36.22 8.09
C GLU A 504 -15.89 34.79 7.52
N ILE A 505 -14.79 34.31 6.94
CA ILE A 505 -14.68 32.95 6.39
C ILE A 505 -14.86 31.89 7.50
N GLN A 506 -14.30 32.12 8.68
CA GLN A 506 -14.45 31.24 9.84
C GLN A 506 -15.89 31.21 10.33
N MET A 507 -16.56 32.36 10.47
CA MET A 507 -17.97 32.40 10.85
C MET A 507 -18.86 31.65 9.86
N GLU A 508 -18.61 31.77 8.56
CA GLU A 508 -19.35 31.01 7.53
C GLU A 508 -19.10 29.50 7.67
N ARG A 509 -17.84 29.10 7.88
CA ARG A 509 -17.46 27.69 8.08
C ARG A 509 -18.10 27.09 9.34
N ASP A 510 -18.04 27.79 10.47
CA ASP A 510 -18.59 27.30 11.75
C ASP A 510 -20.13 27.20 11.68
N ASN A 511 -20.79 28.10 10.94
CA ASN A 511 -22.22 28.03 10.64
C ASN A 511 -22.58 26.85 9.70
N LEU A 512 -21.66 26.37 8.88
CA LEU A 512 -21.87 25.18 8.05
C LEU A 512 -21.60 23.91 8.85
N LEU A 513 -20.53 23.88 9.64
CA LEU A 513 -20.18 22.75 10.51
C LEU A 513 -21.29 22.44 11.52
N SER A 514 -21.89 23.46 12.13
CA SER A 514 -23.04 23.29 13.04
C SER A 514 -24.28 22.70 12.38
N LYS A 515 -24.44 22.82 11.04
CA LYS A 515 -25.54 22.22 10.28
C LYS A 515 -25.26 20.79 9.83
N THR A 516 -23.98 20.43 9.64
CA THR A 516 -23.55 19.11 9.14
C THR A 516 -23.24 18.10 10.24
N GLN A 517 -23.09 18.54 11.50
CA GLN A 517 -22.96 17.61 12.62
C GLN A 517 -24.22 16.75 12.73
N SER A 518 -24.05 15.45 12.49
CA SER A 518 -25.08 14.42 12.60
C SER A 518 -25.70 14.40 14.00
N THR A 519 -26.98 14.03 14.07
CA THR A 519 -27.75 13.84 15.31
C THR A 519 -27.11 12.90 16.33
N GLU A 520 -26.21 12.00 15.92
CA GLU A 520 -25.44 11.13 16.83
C GLU A 520 -24.36 11.90 17.61
N SER A 521 -23.74 12.91 17.00
CA SER A 521 -22.86 13.87 17.68
C SER A 521 -23.62 14.95 18.47
N GLN A 522 -24.93 15.07 18.27
CA GLN A 522 -25.81 15.93 19.08
C GLN A 522 -26.43 15.19 20.28
N GLN A 523 -26.41 13.86 20.30
CA GLN A 523 -26.78 13.07 21.49
C GLN A 523 -25.73 13.20 22.59
N GLU A 524 -24.49 13.55 22.26
CA GLU A 524 -23.47 13.92 23.24
C GLU A 524 -23.51 15.44 23.48
N PHE A 525 -24.28 15.83 24.52
CA PHE A 525 -24.34 17.16 25.15
C PHE A 525 -25.16 18.27 24.46
N THR A 526 -26.44 18.03 24.17
CA THR A 526 -27.45 19.06 24.52
C THR A 526 -27.84 18.87 25.98
N LEU A 527 -27.07 19.46 26.90
CA LEU A 527 -27.50 19.56 28.29
C LEU A 527 -28.79 20.36 28.33
N THR A 528 -29.85 19.75 28.82
CA THR A 528 -31.09 20.46 29.13
C THR A 528 -30.79 21.54 30.19
N SER A 529 -31.61 22.60 30.25
CA SER A 529 -31.44 23.64 31.28
C SER A 529 -31.41 23.09 32.70
N GLU A 530 -32.02 21.92 32.92
CA GLU A 530 -32.07 21.18 34.17
C GLU A 530 -30.72 20.46 34.48
N GLU A 531 -30.06 19.89 33.48
CA GLU A 531 -28.73 19.26 33.66
C GLU A 531 -27.60 20.30 33.79
N LEU A 532 -27.73 21.47 33.15
CA LEU A 532 -26.82 22.61 33.37
C LEU A 532 -26.92 23.16 34.79
N THR A 533 -28.13 23.18 35.38
CA THR A 533 -28.31 23.49 36.80
C THR A 533 -27.69 22.42 37.68
N GLU A 534 -27.89 21.13 37.40
CA GLU A 534 -27.25 20.03 38.16
C GLU A 534 -25.71 20.04 38.05
N LEU A 535 -25.13 20.36 36.88
CA LEU A 535 -23.67 20.47 36.70
C LEU A 535 -23.06 21.70 37.39
N SER A 536 -23.84 22.78 37.54
CA SER A 536 -23.47 23.97 38.32
C SER A 536 -23.60 23.74 39.84
N GLU A 537 -24.58 22.93 40.25
CA GLU A 537 -24.81 22.50 41.63
C GLU A 537 -23.80 21.43 42.07
N THR A 538 -23.32 20.59 41.13
CA THR A 538 -22.30 19.57 41.38
C THR A 538 -20.84 20.03 41.18
N ASP A 539 -20.62 21.35 41.01
CA ASP A 539 -19.30 22.01 40.84
C ASP A 539 -18.43 21.41 39.70
N GLN A 540 -19.06 20.84 38.66
CA GLN A 540 -18.35 20.32 37.49
C GLN A 540 -18.05 21.41 36.46
N LEU A 541 -18.85 22.49 36.44
CA LEU A 541 -18.62 23.71 35.69
C LEU A 541 -18.72 24.91 36.65
N LEU A 542 -17.65 25.71 36.75
CA LEU A 542 -17.59 26.91 37.59
C LEU A 542 -17.49 28.16 36.71
N PHE A 543 -18.60 28.87 36.54
CA PHE A 543 -18.60 30.20 35.94
C PHE A 543 -18.22 31.22 37.00
N LYS A 544 -17.16 31.99 36.73
CA LYS A 544 -16.70 33.07 37.60
C LYS A 544 -16.57 34.36 36.81
N ASP A 545 -16.96 35.47 37.43
CA ASP A 545 -16.75 36.81 36.88
C ASP A 545 -15.25 37.18 36.88
N SER A 546 -14.88 38.30 36.23
CA SER A 546 -13.51 38.83 36.18
C SER A 546 -12.87 39.05 37.56
N ASP A 547 -13.70 39.18 38.60
CA ASP A 547 -13.28 39.34 40.00
C ASP A 547 -13.25 38.02 40.80
N GLY A 548 -13.51 36.87 40.16
CA GLY A 548 -13.35 35.54 40.76
C GLY A 548 -14.54 35.00 41.58
N ASN A 549 -15.67 35.71 41.56
CA ASN A 549 -16.92 35.34 42.25
C ASN A 549 -17.74 34.33 41.42
N LYS A 550 -18.40 33.36 42.07
CA LYS A 550 -19.25 32.34 41.42
C LYS A 550 -20.55 32.98 40.88
N MET A 551 -20.87 32.75 39.62
CA MET A 551 -22.10 33.24 38.96
C MET A 551 -23.09 32.08 38.80
N ASP A 552 -24.38 32.34 39.03
CA ASP A 552 -25.46 31.37 38.82
C ASP A 552 -25.85 31.28 37.34
N SER A 553 -26.16 30.05 36.89
CA SER A 553 -26.39 29.65 35.48
C SER A 553 -27.60 30.30 34.79
N THR A 554 -28.43 31.06 35.50
CA THR A 554 -29.68 31.63 34.98
C THR A 554 -29.53 32.95 34.23
N THR A 555 -28.34 33.57 34.23
CA THR A 555 -28.15 34.92 33.65
C THR A 555 -27.52 34.96 32.25
N THR A 556 -27.09 33.83 31.68
CA THR A 556 -26.56 33.80 30.32
C THR A 556 -27.59 33.30 29.31
N SER A 557 -28.52 34.18 28.93
CA SER A 557 -29.21 34.05 27.64
C SER A 557 -28.25 34.50 26.53
N LEU A 558 -27.89 33.57 25.64
CA LEU A 558 -27.34 33.76 24.28
C LEU A 558 -25.98 34.50 24.17
N LEU A 559 -24.97 33.77 23.69
CA LEU A 559 -24.15 34.13 22.53
C LEU A 559 -23.38 32.92 22.01
#